data_AF-A0A959YBS2-F1
#
_entry.id   AF-A0A959YBS2-F1
#
_cell.length_a   1.000
_cell.length_b   1.000
_cell.length_c   1.000
_cell.angle_alpha   90.00
_cell.angle_beta   90.00
_cell.angle_gamma   90.00
#
_symmetry.space_group_name_H-M   'P 1'
#
loop_
_entity.id
_entity.type
_entity.pdbx_description
1 polymer ?
#
loop_
_entity_poly.entity_id
_entity_poly.type
_entity_poly.pdbx_seq_one_letter_code
_entity_poly.pdbx_strand_id
1 'polypeptide(L)' 'IGRVVVRPDHRGQGLGRETMKRSLDLAAREYPDRKVCISAQAYLLEFYGSLGFSACSSVYDWDGIPHVDMILSGPA' A
#
# COMPACT_ATOMS: atom_id res chain seq x y z
N ILE A 1 5.22 3.40 3.14
CA ILE A 1 5.72 2.08 2.66
C ILE A 1 5.88 2.16 1.14
N GLY A 2 6.84 1.46 0.55
CA GLY A 2 7.04 1.46 -0.91
C GLY A 2 7.83 0.24 -1.39
N ARG A 3 8.05 0.13 -2.71
CA ARG A 3 8.80 -0.98 -3.35
C ARG A 3 8.22 -2.38 -3.06
N VAL A 4 6.92 -2.49 -2.86
CA VAL A 4 6.24 -3.77 -2.61
C VAL A 4 6.30 -4.61 -3.88
N VAL A 5 6.84 -5.83 -3.77
CA VAL A 5 7.02 -6.73 -4.91
C VAL A 5 6.76 -8.18 -4.51
N VAL A 6 6.13 -8.93 -5.41
CA VAL A 6 5.99 -10.39 -5.31
C VAL A 6 6.54 -10.98 -6.60
N ARG A 7 7.39 -12.01 -6.45
CA ARG A 7 7.94 -12.74 -7.60
C ARG A 7 6.79 -13.25 -8.50
N PRO A 8 6.91 -13.17 -9.83
CA PRO A 8 5.82 -13.53 -10.75
C PRO A 8 5.23 -14.92 -10.53
N ASP A 9 6.08 -15.92 -10.28
CA ASP A 9 5.73 -17.31 -10.03
C ASP A 9 5.04 -17.58 -8.68
N HIS A 10 4.97 -16.56 -7.81
CA HIS A 10 4.33 -16.65 -6.50
C HIS A 10 3.14 -15.68 -6.34
N ARG A 11 2.70 -15.04 -7.43
CA ARG A 11 1.51 -14.16 -7.44
C ARG A 11 0.23 -14.99 -7.29
N GLY A 12 -0.85 -14.34 -6.84
CA GLY A 12 -2.15 -15.00 -6.62
C GLY A 12 -2.24 -15.84 -5.33
N GLN A 13 -1.13 -16.03 -4.61
CA GLN A 13 -1.06 -16.84 -3.38
C GLN A 13 -1.24 -16.01 -2.09
N GLY A 14 -1.68 -14.75 -2.20
CA GLY A 14 -1.87 -13.86 -1.04
C GLY A 14 -0.59 -13.26 -0.44
N LEU A 15 0.60 -13.59 -0.96
CA LEU A 15 1.88 -13.11 -0.41
C LEU A 15 2.01 -11.59 -0.37
N GLY A 16 1.47 -10.86 -1.36
CA GLY A 16 1.48 -9.40 -1.34
C GLY A 16 0.73 -8.81 -0.14
N ARG A 17 -0.40 -9.43 0.24
CA ARG A 17 -1.18 -9.05 1.42
C ARG A 17 -0.41 -9.37 2.70
N GLU A 18 0.23 -10.54 2.77
CA GLU A 18 1.05 -10.93 3.93
C GLU A 18 2.25 -9.98 4.14
N THR A 19 2.97 -9.64 3.07
CA THR A 19 4.06 -8.67 3.11
C THR A 19 3.58 -7.31 3.64
N MET A 20 2.44 -6.82 3.16
CA MET A 20 1.87 -5.56 3.64
C MET A 20 1.51 -5.62 5.11
N LYS A 21 0.82 -6.69 5.57
CA LYS A 21 0.45 -6.85 6.98
C LYS A 21 1.65 -6.79 7.91
N ARG A 22 2.71 -7.56 7.62
CA ARG A 22 3.95 -7.53 8.41
C ARG A 22 4.61 -6.16 8.42
N SER A 23 4.56 -5.45 7.29
CA SER A 23 5.12 -4.10 7.17
C SER A 23 4.33 -3.09 7.98
N LEU A 24 3.00 -3.23 8.02
CA LEU A 24 2.11 -2.40 8.85
C LEU A 24 2.33 -2.69 10.34
N ASP A 25 2.36 -3.97 10.75
CA ASP A 25 2.63 -4.38 12.13
C ASP A 25 3.97 -3.83 12.64
N LEU A 26 5.00 -3.80 11.78
CA LEU A 26 6.28 -3.19 12.12
C LEU A 26 6.19 -1.67 12.23
N ALA A 27 5.52 -1.01 11.27
CA ALA A 27 5.33 0.44 11.30
C ALA A 27 4.55 0.90 12.55
N ALA A 28 3.55 0.14 12.98
CA ALA A 28 2.79 0.35 14.20
C ALA A 28 3.67 0.36 15.45
N ARG A 29 4.60 -0.59 15.55
CA ARG A 29 5.46 -0.78 16.71
C ARG A 29 6.57 0.27 16.76
N GLU A 30 7.19 0.55 15.62
CA GLU A 30 8.35 1.46 15.54
C GLU A 30 7.93 2.94 15.45
N TYR A 31 6.74 3.21 14.89
CA TYR A 31 6.26 4.56 14.60
C TYR A 31 4.76 4.74 14.94
N PRO A 32 4.35 4.54 16.21
CA PRO A 32 2.94 4.50 16.60
C PRO A 32 2.15 5.78 16.30
N ASP A 33 2.81 6.96 16.32
CA ASP A 33 2.17 8.26 16.07
C ASP A 33 2.28 8.72 14.61
N ARG A 34 2.71 7.84 13.69
CA ARG A 34 2.89 8.17 12.27
C ARG A 34 1.86 7.46 11.42
N LYS A 35 1.28 8.23 10.49
CA LYS A 35 0.41 7.66 9.45
C LYS A 35 1.25 6.94 8.40
N VAL A 36 0.72 5.84 7.89
CA VAL A 36 1.32 5.12 6.77
C VAL A 36 0.78 5.68 5.46
N CYS A 37 1.67 6.25 4.65
CA CYS A 37 1.37 6.68 3.29
C CYS A 37 2.02 5.76 2.26
N ILE A 38 1.38 5.63 1.11
CA ILE A 38 1.87 4.93 -0.08
C ILE A 38 1.55 5.76 -1.32
N SER A 39 2.42 5.70 -2.32
CA SER A 39 2.07 6.02 -3.71
C SER A 39 1.78 4.68 -4.39
N ALA A 40 0.52 4.46 -4.75
CA ALA A 40 0.05 3.21 -5.33
C ALA A 40 -0.21 3.40 -6.83
N GLN A 41 0.03 2.36 -7.62
CA GLN A 41 -0.49 2.31 -8.99
C GLN A 41 -2.03 2.28 -8.92
N ALA A 42 -2.72 3.08 -9.73
CA ALA A 42 -4.16 3.30 -9.61
C ALA A 42 -5.00 2.01 -9.74
N TYR A 43 -4.54 1.02 -10.54
CA TYR A 43 -5.23 -0.28 -10.65
C TYR A 43 -5.17 -1.12 -9.36
N LEU A 44 -4.34 -0.75 -8.38
CA LEU A 44 -4.22 -1.42 -7.08
C LEU A 44 -5.06 -0.75 -5.98
N LEU A 45 -5.94 0.20 -6.33
CA LEU A 45 -6.81 0.88 -5.38
C LEU A 45 -7.61 -0.11 -4.52
N GLU A 46 -8.27 -1.11 -5.12
CA GLU A 46 -9.04 -2.10 -4.36
C GLU A 46 -8.14 -2.98 -3.47
N PHE A 47 -6.95 -3.33 -3.94
CA PHE A 47 -6.00 -4.12 -3.18
C PHE A 47 -5.58 -3.39 -1.90
N TYR A 48 -5.13 -2.14 -2.01
CA TYR A 48 -4.75 -1.35 -0.84
C TYR A 48 -5.96 -0.90 -0.02
N GLY A 49 -7.11 -0.66 -0.65
CA GLY A 49 -8.38 -0.40 0.03
C GLY A 49 -8.78 -1.54 0.96
N SER A 50 -8.60 -2.79 0.53
CA SER A 50 -8.83 -3.97 1.39
C SER A 50 -7.90 -4.08 2.60
N LEU A 51 -6.84 -3.28 2.64
CA LEU A 51 -5.89 -3.15 3.76
C LEU A 51 -6.18 -1.91 4.62
N GLY A 52 -7.26 -1.17 4.35
CA GLY A 52 -7.66 0.03 5.10
C GLY A 52 -7.12 1.35 4.55
N PHE A 53 -6.39 1.34 3.43
CA PHE A 53 -5.93 2.58 2.80
C PHE A 53 -7.09 3.29 2.08
N SER A 54 -7.09 4.61 2.17
CA SER A 54 -8.00 5.48 1.42
C SER A 54 -7.20 6.39 0.49
N ALA A 55 -7.68 6.57 -0.74
CA ALA A 55 -7.08 7.54 -1.66
C ALA A 55 -7.19 8.96 -1.07
N CYS A 56 -6.10 9.72 -1.15
CA CYS A 56 -6.03 11.10 -0.66
C CYS A 56 -5.54 12.09 -1.73
N SER A 57 -5.35 11.64 -2.98
CA SER A 57 -5.06 12.49 -4.14
C SER A 57 -5.98 12.13 -5.31
N SER A 58 -5.99 12.99 -6.33
CA SER A 58 -6.42 12.58 -7.68
C SER A 58 -5.42 11.58 -8.26
N VAL A 59 -5.85 10.82 -9.28
CA VAL A 59 -4.93 10.00 -10.09
C VAL A 59 -3.98 10.93 -10.87
N TYR A 60 -2.70 10.60 -10.91
CA TYR A 60 -1.67 11.33 -11.64
C TYR A 60 -0.80 10.38 -12.48
N ASP A 61 -0.21 10.89 -13.56
CA ASP A 61 0.75 10.13 -14.35
C ASP A 61 2.13 10.14 -13.68
N TRP A 62 2.74 8.97 -13.58
CA TRP A 62 4.14 8.85 -13.20
C TRP A 62 4.80 7.85 -14.17
N ASP A 63 5.58 8.39 -15.09
CA ASP A 63 6.29 7.65 -16.15
C ASP A 63 5.35 6.77 -17.00
N GLY A 64 4.17 7.29 -17.35
CA GLY A 64 3.17 6.58 -18.16
C GLY A 64 2.36 5.54 -17.38
N ILE A 65 2.54 5.46 -16.06
CA ILE A 65 1.77 4.58 -15.19
C ILE A 65 0.87 5.45 -14.29
N PRO A 66 -0.46 5.26 -14.33
CA PRO A 66 -1.36 5.97 -13.43
C PRO A 66 -1.09 5.61 -11.96
N HIS A 67 -0.88 6.63 -11.13
CA HIS A 67 -0.64 6.52 -9.69
C HIS A 67 -1.66 7.33 -8.89
N VAL A 68 -1.78 7.01 -7.61
CA VAL A 68 -2.64 7.68 -6.63
C VAL A 68 -2.00 7.55 -5.26
N ASP A 69 -1.99 8.64 -4.50
CA ASP A 69 -1.53 8.61 -3.13
C ASP A 69 -2.65 8.09 -2.23
N MET A 70 -2.28 7.19 -1.32
CA MET A 70 -3.20 6.61 -0.35
C MET A 70 -2.62 6.67 1.07
N ILE A 71 -3.53 6.80 2.03
CA ILE A 71 -3.20 6.91 3.45
C ILE A 71 -4.02 5.89 4.26
N LEU A 72 -3.35 5.20 5.18
CA LEU A 72 -4.03 4.33 6.15
C LEU A 72 -4.72 5.20 7.21
N SER A 73 -6.04 5.08 7.31
CA SER A 73 -6.86 5.88 8.24
C SER A 73 -7.02 5.13 9.57
N GLY A 74 -6.12 5.37 10.52
CA GLY A 74 -6.11 4.73 11.85
C GLY A 74 -4.67 4.63 12.40
N PRO A 75 -4.47 4.22 13.67
CA PRO A 75 -3.15 3.75 14.08
C PRO A 75 -2.74 2.56 13.19
N ALA A 76 -1.45 2.51 12.84
CA ALA A 76 -0.88 1.42 12.07
C ALA A 76 -1.01 0.07 12.80
#